data_AF-A0A7J7P4J8-F1
#
_entry.id   AF-A0A7J7P4J8-F1
#
_cell.length_a   1.000
_cell.length_b   1.000
_cell.length_c   1.000
_cell.angle_alpha   90.00
_cell.angle_beta   90.00
_cell.angle_gamma   90.00
#
_symmetry.space_group_name_H-M   'P 1'
#
loop_
_entity.id
_entity.type
_entity.pdbx_description
1 polymer ?
#
loop_
_entity_poly.entity_id
_entity_poly.type
_entity_poly.pdbx_seq_one_letter_code
_entity_poly.pdbx_strand_id
1 'polypeptide(L)'
;MLYTYLALCKRELDTSKYAGSGILKASWAKIREEYNAKFNITRKPKYFSNVWFYQNAKYNAWTWLLRRTENGFNAETHMFHLPPEEWDALIKINENVSTFRKCGLLHEDLMEAIFANIVATKHV
;
A
#
# COMPACT_ATOMS: atom_id res chain seq x y z
N MET A 1 12.45 -6.72 2.79
CA MET A 1 12.06 -6.89 1.37
C MET A 1 11.01 -5.87 0.92
N LEU A 2 9.86 -5.73 1.61
CA LEU A 2 8.80 -4.78 1.23
C LEU A 2 9.27 -3.32 1.14
N TYR A 3 9.97 -2.81 2.16
CA TYR A 3 10.55 -1.46 2.14
C TYR A 3 11.33 -1.16 0.85
N THR A 4 12.25 -2.06 0.47
CA THR A 4 13.07 -1.91 -0.74
C THR A 4 12.22 -1.88 -2.00
N TYR A 5 11.20 -2.73 -2.09
CA TYR A 5 10.28 -2.70 -3.21
C TYR A 5 9.54 -1.36 -3.31
N LEU A 6 8.99 -0.87 -2.20
CA LEU A 6 8.28 0.42 -2.16
C LEU A 6 9.22 1.59 -2.46
N ALA A 7 10.45 1.57 -1.97
CA ALA A 7 11.44 2.61 -2.25
C ALA A 7 11.80 2.68 -3.74
N LEU A 8 11.96 1.52 -4.40
CA LEU A 8 12.17 1.46 -5.85
C LEU A 8 10.96 1.99 -6.61
N CYS A 9 9.74 1.62 -6.18
CA CYS A 9 8.50 2.13 -6.76
C CYS A 9 8.42 3.66 -6.66
N LYS A 10 8.68 4.23 -5.47
CA LYS A 10 8.70 5.67 -5.26
C LYS A 10 9.73 6.36 -6.15
N ARG A 11 10.96 5.85 -6.22
CA ARG A 11 12.02 6.43 -7.06
C ARG A 11 11.62 6.49 -8.53
N GLU A 12 11.02 5.42 -9.06
CA GLU A 12 10.52 5.41 -10.44
C GLU A 12 9.36 6.39 -10.65
N LEU A 13 8.45 6.51 -9.68
CA LEU A 13 7.36 7.49 -9.72
C LEU A 13 7.90 8.93 -9.74
N ASP A 14 8.87 9.25 -8.90
CA ASP A 14 9.50 10.58 -8.83
C ASP A 14 10.27 10.93 -10.12
N THR A 15 10.82 9.91 -10.80
CA THR A 15 11.59 10.08 -12.04
C THR A 15 10.69 10.23 -13.26
N SER A 16 9.56 9.53 -13.29
CA SER A 16 8.51 9.77 -14.28
C SER A 16 7.87 11.12 -13.97
N LYS A 17 7.69 12.01 -14.97
CA LYS A 17 6.93 13.25 -14.76
C LYS A 17 5.49 12.89 -14.38
N TYR A 18 5.24 12.76 -13.08
CA TYR A 18 4.08 12.14 -12.46
C TYR A 18 2.78 12.72 -13.01
N ALA A 19 2.12 11.98 -13.90
CA ALA A 19 0.84 12.36 -14.52
C ALA A 19 -0.36 11.68 -13.83
N GLY A 20 -0.22 11.24 -12.57
CA GLY A 20 -1.29 10.60 -11.80
C GLY A 20 -1.69 9.18 -12.26
N SER A 21 -1.03 8.62 -13.28
CA SER A 21 -1.38 7.34 -13.89
C SER A 21 -0.67 6.11 -13.29
N GLY A 22 0.11 6.26 -12.21
CA GLY A 22 0.89 5.19 -11.59
C GLY A 22 2.23 4.89 -12.30
N ILE A 23 2.87 3.78 -11.93
CA ILE A 23 4.19 3.37 -12.43
C ILE A 23 4.14 3.02 -13.92
N LEU A 24 5.05 3.62 -14.70
CA LEU A 24 5.19 3.37 -16.14
C LEU A 24 5.53 1.90 -16.44
N LYS A 25 5.05 1.39 -17.58
CA LYS A 25 5.33 0.02 -18.04
C LYS A 25 6.83 -0.32 -18.06
N ALA A 26 7.66 0.63 -18.52
CA ALA A 26 9.11 0.46 -18.58
C ALA A 26 9.78 0.41 -17.19
N SER A 27 9.24 1.14 -16.21
CA SER A 27 9.74 1.17 -14.84
C SER A 27 9.55 -0.16 -14.12
N TRP A 28 8.51 -0.93 -14.46
CA TRP A 28 8.30 -2.26 -13.87
C TRP A 28 9.45 -3.24 -14.16
N ALA A 29 10.05 -3.18 -15.35
CA ALA A 29 11.19 -4.03 -15.69
C ALA A 29 12.41 -3.68 -14.84
N LYS A 30 12.70 -2.39 -14.68
CA LYS A 30 13.80 -1.87 -13.85
C LYS A 30 13.65 -2.25 -12.38
N ILE A 31 12.46 -2.01 -11.80
CA ILE A 31 12.14 -2.38 -10.41
C ILE A 31 12.40 -3.87 -10.18
N ARG A 32 11.95 -4.71 -11.11
CA ARG A 32 12.15 -6.17 -11.02
C ARG A 32 13.63 -6.52 -11.02
N GLU A 33 14.39 -5.99 -11.97
CA GLU A 33 15.81 -6.32 -12.15
C GLU A 33 16.63 -5.90 -10.93
N GLU A 34 16.45 -4.67 -10.45
CA GLU A 34 17.14 -4.19 -9.26
C GLU A 34 16.74 -4.94 -7.99
N TYR A 35 15.46 -5.23 -7.81
CA TYR A 35 14.98 -5.99 -6.67
C TYR A 35 15.54 -7.41 -6.65
N ASN A 36 15.51 -8.09 -7.80
CA ASN A 36 16.03 -9.45 -7.96
C ASN A 36 17.54 -9.50 -7.72
N ALA A 37 18.30 -8.56 -8.29
CA ALA A 37 19.73 -8.45 -8.08
C ALA A 37 20.07 -8.19 -6.60
N LYS A 38 19.37 -7.24 -5.96
CA LYS A 38 19.63 -6.86 -4.56
C LYS A 38 19.42 -7.99 -3.56
N PHE A 39 18.45 -8.86 -3.81
CA PHE A 39 18.14 -9.98 -2.91
C PHE A 39 18.66 -11.33 -3.43
N ASN A 40 19.36 -11.35 -4.57
CA ASN A 40 19.80 -12.57 -5.25
C ASN A 40 18.65 -13.59 -5.44
N ILE A 41 17.53 -13.12 -5.99
CA ILE A 41 16.31 -13.92 -6.22
C ILE A 41 15.77 -13.72 -7.63
N THR A 42 14.87 -14.61 -8.07
CA THR A 42 14.24 -14.53 -9.39
C THR A 42 12.72 -14.45 -9.27
N ARG A 43 12.20 -13.25 -8.94
CA ARG A 43 10.74 -13.00 -8.95
C ARG A 43 10.25 -12.69 -10.36
N LYS A 44 9.11 -13.29 -10.72
CA LYS A 44 8.41 -13.05 -12.00
C LYS A 44 7.74 -11.68 -12.00
N PRO A 45 7.53 -11.03 -13.17
CA PRO A 45 6.85 -9.72 -13.25
C PRO A 45 5.51 -9.66 -12.50
N LYS A 46 4.71 -10.75 -12.58
CA LYS A 46 3.41 -10.85 -11.90
C LYS A 46 3.48 -10.66 -10.39
N TYR A 47 4.59 -11.03 -9.76
CA TYR A 47 4.81 -10.80 -8.33
C TYR A 47 4.75 -9.31 -7.99
N PHE A 48 5.44 -8.47 -8.73
CA PHE A 48 5.54 -7.04 -8.47
C PHE A 48 4.19 -6.35 -8.65
N SER A 49 3.47 -6.64 -9.73
CA SER A 49 2.11 -6.12 -9.92
C SER A 49 1.16 -6.58 -8.82
N ASN A 50 1.23 -7.85 -8.39
CA ASN A 50 0.39 -8.33 -7.29
C ASN A 50 0.72 -7.64 -5.96
N VAL A 51 2.01 -7.45 -5.64
CA VAL A 51 2.42 -6.69 -4.45
C VAL A 51 1.93 -5.25 -4.54
N TRP A 52 2.05 -4.60 -5.70
CA TRP A 52 1.53 -3.25 -5.93
C TRP A 52 0.03 -3.14 -5.61
N PHE A 53 -0.81 -3.96 -6.26
CA PHE A 53 -2.26 -3.92 -6.05
C PHE A 53 -2.63 -4.24 -4.61
N TYR A 54 -1.95 -5.21 -3.99
CA TYR A 54 -2.19 -5.57 -2.60
C TYR A 54 -1.84 -4.43 -1.63
N GLN A 55 -0.71 -3.74 -1.82
CA GLN A 55 -0.35 -2.60 -0.98
C GLN A 55 -1.27 -1.39 -1.21
N ASN A 56 -1.68 -1.13 -2.46
CA ASN A 56 -2.65 -0.08 -2.76
C ASN A 56 -4.00 -0.37 -2.07
N ALA A 57 -4.49 -1.61 -2.12
CA ALA A 57 -5.71 -2.01 -1.43
C ALA A 57 -5.60 -1.83 0.10
N LYS A 58 -4.45 -2.20 0.68
CA LYS A 58 -4.18 -1.98 2.11
C LYS A 58 -4.18 -0.50 2.47
N TYR A 59 -3.49 0.34 1.71
CA TYR A 59 -3.46 1.79 1.94
C TYR A 59 -4.86 2.41 1.84
N ASN A 60 -5.66 2.02 0.84
CA ASN A 60 -7.03 2.50 0.71
C ASN A 60 -7.94 2.04 1.85
N ALA A 61 -7.78 0.80 2.33
CA ALA A 61 -8.53 0.30 3.48
C ALA A 61 -8.11 1.03 4.78
N TRP A 62 -6.82 1.31 4.94
CA TRP A 62 -6.29 2.04 6.10
C TRP A 62 -6.78 3.49 6.14
N THR A 63 -6.69 4.23 5.03
CA THR A 63 -7.19 5.62 4.94
C THR A 63 -8.71 5.68 5.10
N TRP A 64 -9.44 4.70 4.58
CA TRP A 64 -10.89 4.58 4.82
C TRP A 64 -11.20 4.38 6.31
N LEU A 65 -10.42 3.55 7.00
CA LEU A 65 -10.58 3.30 8.44
C LEU A 65 -10.24 4.55 9.28
N LEU A 66 -9.16 5.25 8.93
CA LEU A 66 -8.77 6.53 9.53
C LEU A 66 -9.90 7.55 9.45
N ARG A 67 -10.56 7.67 8.29
CA ARG A 67 -11.68 8.61 8.07
C ARG A 67 -12.96 8.23 8.79
N ARG A 68 -13.13 6.96 9.16
CA ARG A 68 -14.32 6.43 9.82
C ARG A 68 -14.21 6.44 11.34
N THR A 69 -13.01 6.58 11.87
CA THR A 69 -12.72 6.42 13.30
C THR A 69 -12.07 7.69 13.82
N GLU A 70 -12.88 8.62 14.33
CA GLU A 70 -12.40 9.96 14.74
C GLU A 70 -11.36 9.91 15.88
N ASN A 71 -11.34 8.84 16.69
CA ASN A 71 -10.35 8.64 17.78
C ASN A 71 -9.81 7.21 17.85
N GLY A 72 -9.98 6.44 16.78
CA GLY A 72 -9.64 5.01 16.77
C GLY A 72 -8.16 4.73 16.57
N PHE A 73 -7.43 5.67 15.96
CA PHE A 73 -6.03 5.47 15.60
C PHE A 73 -5.08 6.05 16.66
N ASN A 74 -4.16 5.22 17.14
CA ASN A 74 -3.09 5.62 18.04
C ASN A 74 -1.80 5.82 17.25
N ALA A 75 -1.33 7.06 17.17
CA ALA A 75 -0.13 7.44 16.42
C ALA A 75 1.18 6.95 17.06
N GLU A 76 1.21 6.70 18.38
CA GLU A 76 2.41 6.17 19.06
C GLU A 76 2.61 4.69 18.74
N THR A 77 1.52 3.91 18.69
CA THR A 77 1.57 2.48 18.37
C THR A 77 1.38 2.19 16.87
N HIS A 78 1.01 3.19 16.07
CA HIS A 78 0.57 3.06 14.67
C HIS A 78 -0.54 2.00 14.49
N MET A 79 -1.44 1.88 15.47
CA MET A 79 -2.51 0.87 15.49
C MET A 79 -3.89 1.47 15.74
N PHE A 80 -4.91 0.74 15.31
CA PHE A 80 -6.29 1.07 15.66
C PHE A 80 -6.70 0.35 16.94
N HIS A 81 -7.17 1.11 17.92
CA HIS A 81 -7.71 0.62 19.17
C HIS A 81 -9.23 0.85 19.18
N LEU A 82 -9.96 -0.06 18.52
CA LEU A 82 -11.41 -0.04 18.46
C LEU A 82 -11.99 -1.18 19.30
N PRO A 83 -13.19 -1.01 19.90
CA PRO A 83 -13.89 -2.09 20.55
C PRO A 83 -14.25 -3.21 19.55
N PRO A 84 -14.37 -4.48 19.99
CA PRO A 84 -14.64 -5.61 19.10
C PRO A 84 -15.90 -5.45 18.24
N GLU A 85 -16.97 -4.87 18.80
CA GLU A 85 -18.23 -4.64 18.10
C GLU A 85 -18.10 -3.66 16.92
N GLU A 86 -17.28 -2.63 17.09
CA GLU A 86 -16.99 -1.66 16.03
C GLU A 86 -16.13 -2.28 14.93
N TRP A 87 -15.14 -3.11 15.30
CA TRP A 87 -14.39 -3.91 14.32
C TRP A 87 -15.31 -4.79 13.49
N ASP A 88 -16.23 -5.52 14.11
CA ASP A 88 -17.14 -6.43 13.42
C ASP A 88 -18.10 -5.67 12.47
N ALA A 89 -18.54 -4.47 12.86
CA ALA A 89 -19.35 -3.60 12.00
C ALA A 89 -18.55 -3.09 10.78
N LEU A 90 -17.31 -2.65 10.99
CA LEU A 90 -16.44 -2.11 9.93
C LEU A 90 -15.97 -3.20 8.96
N ILE A 91 -15.65 -4.41 9.46
CA ILE A 91 -15.23 -5.55 8.63
C ILE A 91 -16.37 -6.01 7.71
N LYS A 92 -17.62 -5.94 8.16
CA LYS A 92 -18.79 -6.22 7.30
C LYS A 92 -18.91 -5.26 6.12
N ILE A 93 -18.43 -4.02 6.27
CA ILE A 93 -18.47 -3.00 5.21
C ILE A 93 -17.25 -3.13 4.29
N ASN A 94 -16.07 -3.39 4.86
CA ASN A 94 -14.83 -3.54 4.12
C ASN A 94 -13.95 -4.61 4.77
N GLU A 95 -13.96 -5.82 4.20
CA GLU A 95 -13.21 -6.97 4.75
C GLU A 95 -11.69 -6.70 4.85
N ASN A 96 -11.15 -5.82 4.00
CA ASN A 96 -9.73 -5.50 3.98
C ASN A 96 -9.26 -4.80 5.26
N VAL A 97 -10.16 -4.20 6.03
CA VAL A 97 -9.78 -3.55 7.30
C VAL A 97 -9.47 -4.55 8.41
N SER A 98 -9.89 -5.81 8.27
CA SER A 98 -9.63 -6.87 9.25
C SER A 98 -8.12 -7.07 9.52
N THR A 99 -7.27 -6.81 8.53
CA THR A 99 -5.81 -6.87 8.68
C THR A 99 -5.28 -5.88 9.72
N PHE A 100 -5.98 -4.77 9.98
CA PHE A 100 -5.55 -3.71 10.88
C PHE A 100 -5.91 -3.95 12.34
N ARG A 101 -6.67 -5.02 12.62
CA ARG A 101 -6.97 -5.44 14.00
C ARG A 101 -5.73 -5.91 14.76
N LYS A 102 -4.70 -6.39 14.03
CA LYS A 102 -3.50 -6.99 14.63
C LYS A 102 -2.20 -6.29 14.22
N CYS A 103 -2.20 -5.47 13.17
CA CYS A 103 -1.01 -4.84 12.64
C CYS A 103 -1.33 -3.44 12.11
N GLY A 104 -0.44 -2.47 12.33
CA GLY A 104 -0.48 -1.17 11.66
C GLY A 104 -0.21 -1.22 10.16
N LEU A 105 -0.30 -0.07 9.50
CA LEU A 105 0.16 0.07 8.12
C LEU A 105 1.69 0.11 8.09
N LEU A 106 2.30 -0.84 7.40
CA LEU A 106 3.76 -0.89 7.28
C LEU A 106 4.26 0.19 6.33
N HIS A 107 5.26 0.95 6.76
CA HIS A 107 5.86 2.04 5.96
C HIS A 107 4.83 3.10 5.54
N GLU A 108 4.00 3.54 6.49
CA GLU A 108 2.92 4.51 6.32
C GLU A 108 3.32 5.71 5.44
N ASP A 109 4.37 6.45 5.82
CA ASP A 109 4.86 7.62 5.06
C ASP A 109 5.19 7.30 3.60
N LEU A 110 5.77 6.12 3.36
CA LEU A 110 6.16 5.71 2.03
C LEU A 110 4.95 5.25 1.22
N MET A 111 3.96 4.62 1.85
CA MET A 111 2.70 4.28 1.20
C MET A 111 1.89 5.53 0.86
N GLU A 112 1.82 6.49 1.77
CA GLU A 112 1.20 7.81 1.55
C GLU A 112 1.83 8.49 0.33
N ALA A 113 3.17 8.60 0.31
CA ALA A 113 3.90 9.23 -0.78
C ALA A 113 3.72 8.53 -2.14
N ILE A 114 3.42 7.23 -2.16
CA ILE A 114 3.21 6.44 -3.37
C ILE A 114 1.75 6.48 -3.82
N PHE A 115 0.80 6.30 -2.91
CA PHE A 115 -0.60 5.97 -3.24
C PHE A 115 -1.59 7.12 -3.03
N ALA A 116 -1.30 8.12 -2.19
CA ALA A 116 -2.25 9.20 -1.88
C ALA A 116 -2.76 9.94 -3.14
N ASN A 117 -1.90 10.06 -4.15
CA ASN A 117 -2.20 10.77 -5.40
C ASN A 117 -2.49 9.83 -6.57
N ILE A 118 -2.65 8.52 -6.34
CA ILE A 118 -3.00 7.58 -7.40
C ILE A 118 -4.51 7.53 -7.49
N VAL A 119 -5.05 8.11 -8.57
CA VAL A 119 -6.47 7.98 -8.88
C VAL A 119 -6.73 6.50 -9.12
N ALA A 120 -7.54 5.88 -8.28
CA ALA A 120 -8.00 4.51 -8.49
C ALA A 120 -8.69 4.45 -9.86
N THR A 121 -7.98 3.98 -10.89
CA THR A 121 -8.59 3.60 -12.15
C THR A 121 -9.49 2.41 -11.84
N LYS A 122 -10.78 2.69 -11.62
CA LYS A 122 -11.82 1.66 -11.67
C LYS A 122 -11.63 0.97 -13.02
N HIS A 123 -11.24 -0.29 -12.99
CA HIS A 123 -11.54 -1.17 -14.12
C HIS A 123 -13.06 -1.26 -14.18
N VAL A 124 -13.64 -0.50 -15.12
CA VAL A 124 -15.00 -0.71 -15.65
C VAL A 124 -15.00 -2.06 -16.37
#